data_AF-A0A3D2ZA44-F1
#
_entry.id   AF-A0A3D2ZA44-F1
#
_cell.length_a   1.000
_cell.length_b   1.000
_cell.length_c   1.000
_cell.angle_alpha   90.00
_cell.angle_beta   90.00
_cell.angle_gamma   90.00
#
_symmetry.space_group_name_H-M   'P 1'
#
loop_
_entity.id
_entity.type
_entity.pdbx_description
1 polymer ?
#
loop_
_entity_poly.entity_id
_entity_poly.type
_entity_poly.pdbx_seq_one_letter_code
_entity_poly.pdbx_strand_id
1 'polypeptide(L)' 'MSVYEDFGVRHVINAWGPMTIIGSARVRSEVVEVMAEAAGQYVDVIELQRAAGRRLAQLIGVDACYIAGGSA' A
#
# COMPACT_ATOMS: atom_id res chain seq x y z
N MET A 1 13.78 -1.03 -19.39
CA MET A 1 13.72 -2.34 -18.72
C MET A 1 13.09 -2.12 -17.36
N SER A 2 12.10 -2.92 -16.98
CA SER A 2 11.53 -2.88 -15.62
C SER A 2 12.38 -3.70 -14.67
N VAL A 3 12.27 -3.43 -13.36
CA VAL A 3 12.91 -4.24 -12.31
C VAL A 3 12.58 -5.73 -12.48
N TYR A 4 11.37 -6.08 -12.92
CA TYR A 4 10.97 -7.48 -13.13
C TYR A 4 11.65 -8.11 -14.34
N GLU A 5 11.86 -7.36 -15.42
CA GLU A 5 12.58 -7.83 -16.61
C GLU A 5 14.05 -8.14 -16.30
N ASP A 6 14.68 -7.37 -15.41
CA ASP A 6 16.06 -7.63 -14.93
C ASP A 6 16.16 -8.99 -14.21
N PHE A 7 15.09 -9.44 -13.57
CA PHE A 7 14.97 -10.77 -12.95
C PHE A 7 14.41 -11.85 -13.88
N GLY A 8 14.19 -11.56 -15.18
CA GLY A 8 13.59 -12.49 -16.14
C GLY A 8 12.10 -12.78 -15.90
N VAL A 9 11.42 -11.96 -15.10
CA VAL A 9 10.00 -12.09 -14.78
C VAL A 9 9.18 -11.34 -15.82
N ARG A 10 8.23 -12.04 -16.46
CA ARG A 10 7.37 -11.47 -17.49
C ARG A 10 6.23 -10.66 -16.88
N HIS A 11 5.95 -9.50 -17.47
CA HIS A 11 4.70 -8.78 -17.18
C HIS A 11 3.48 -9.53 -17.73
N VAL A 12 2.34 -9.30 -17.08
CA VAL A 12 1.04 -9.86 -17.48
C VAL A 12 0.04 -8.74 -17.76
N ILE A 13 -0.83 -8.95 -18.74
CA ILE A 13 -2.03 -8.13 -18.93
C ILE A 13 -3.14 -8.76 -18.08
N ASN A 14 -3.57 -8.03 -17.04
CA ASN A 14 -4.64 -8.52 -16.18
C ASN A 14 -6.01 -8.24 -16.81
N ALA A 15 -6.64 -9.30 -17.35
CA ALA A 15 -8.03 -9.31 -17.83
C ALA A 15 -8.97 -10.12 -16.91
N TRP A 16 -8.51 -10.48 -15.71
CA TRP A 16 -9.24 -11.36 -14.77
C TRP A 16 -9.79 -10.60 -13.55
N GLY A 17 -9.36 -9.36 -13.34
CA GLY A 17 -9.72 -8.55 -12.17
C GLY A 17 -8.73 -8.71 -11.01
N PRO A 18 -9.06 -8.25 -9.78
CA PRO A 18 -8.19 -8.38 -8.61
C PRO A 18 -7.98 -9.87 -8.28
N MET A 19 -6.74 -10.36 -8.47
CA MET A 19 -6.40 -11.77 -8.30
C MET A 19 -5.10 -11.91 -7.50
N THR A 20 -5.13 -12.75 -6.46
CA THR A 20 -4.04 -12.89 -5.48
C THR A 20 -2.71 -13.26 -6.11
N ILE A 21 -2.70 -14.21 -7.06
CA ILE A 21 -1.48 -14.71 -7.69
C ILE A 21 -0.75 -13.68 -8.57
N ILE A 22 -1.43 -12.59 -8.97
CA ILE A 22 -0.88 -11.52 -9.82
C ILE A 22 -0.85 -10.17 -9.10
N GLY A 23 -0.89 -10.17 -7.77
CA GLY A 23 -0.71 -8.96 -6.96
C GLY A 23 -1.96 -8.11 -6.74
N SER A 24 -3.16 -8.67 -6.97
CA SER A 24 -4.44 -7.99 -6.71
C SER A 24 -4.61 -6.69 -7.52
N ALA A 25 -5.17 -5.65 -6.92
CA ALA A 25 -5.37 -4.33 -7.53
C ALA A 25 -4.07 -3.53 -7.57
N ARG A 26 -3.86 -2.78 -8.66
CA ARG A 26 -2.75 -1.83 -8.77
C ARG A 26 -2.97 -0.64 -7.83
N VAL A 27 -1.90 -0.21 -7.17
CA VAL A 27 -1.86 1.04 -6.41
C VAL A 27 -1.96 2.21 -7.39
N ARG A 28 -2.75 3.23 -7.03
CA ARG A 28 -2.93 4.43 -7.87
C ARG A 28 -1.64 5.27 -7.90
N SER A 29 -1.39 5.99 -9.00
CA SER A 29 -0.14 6.74 -9.20
C SER A 29 0.09 7.79 -8.11
N GLU A 30 -0.97 8.48 -7.68
CA GLU A 30 -0.88 9.49 -6.62
C GLU A 30 -0.43 8.90 -5.27
N VAL A 31 -0.74 7.63 -5.00
CA VAL A 31 -0.29 6.94 -3.79
C VAL A 31 1.17 6.50 -3.92
N VAL A 32 1.58 6.04 -5.10
CA VAL A 32 2.98 5.65 -5.38
C VAL A 32 3.93 6.85 -5.19
N GLU A 33 3.53 8.03 -5.65
CA GLU A 33 4.32 9.26 -5.51
C GLU A 33 4.52 9.65 -4.04
N VAL A 34 3.46 9.61 -3.22
CA VAL A 34 3.55 9.91 -1.79
C VAL A 34 4.38 8.86 -1.04
N MET A 35 4.26 7.58 -1.41
CA MET A 35 5.10 6.51 -0.83
C MET A 35 6.59 6.72 -1.14
N ALA A 36 6.92 7.17 -2.35
CA ALA A 36 8.29 7.47 -2.74
C ALA A 36 8.87 8.66 -1.95
N GLU A 37 8.08 9.71 -1.73
CA GLU A 37 8.47 10.84 -0.87
C GLU A 37 8.72 10.39 0.58
N ALA A 38 7.78 9.64 1.16
CA ALA A 38 7.86 9.18 2.55
C ALA A 38 9.07 8.25 2.80
N ALA A 39 9.47 7.45 1.80
CA ALA A 39 10.60 6.53 1.93
C ALA A 39 11.95 7.22 2.19
N GLY A 40 12.07 8.52 1.89
CA GLY A 40 13.28 9.32 2.15
C GLY A 40 13.33 9.97 3.53
N GLN A 41 12.34 9.72 4.41
CA GLN A 41 12.17 10.44 5.66
C GLN A 41 12.16 9.48 6.86
N TYR A 42 12.69 9.96 7.99
CA TYR A 42 12.56 9.26 9.28
C TYR A 42 11.40 9.86 10.08
N VAL A 43 10.56 9.00 10.65
CA VAL A 43 9.43 9.38 11.50
C VAL A 43 9.34 8.47 12.72
N ASP A 44 8.67 8.92 13.78
CA ASP A 44 8.23 8.02 14.84
C ASP A 44 7.07 7.14 14.31
N VAL A 45 7.34 5.84 14.17
CA VAL A 45 6.37 4.87 13.67
C VAL A 45 5.13 4.76 14.58
N ILE A 46 5.29 4.99 15.88
CA ILE A 46 4.16 4.99 16.82
C ILE A 46 3.26 6.19 16.59
N GLU A 47 3.84 7.36 16.29
CA GLU A 47 3.07 8.54 15.93
C GLU A 47 2.32 8.35 14.61
N LEU A 48 3.00 7.78 13.59
CA LEU A 48 2.39 7.44 12.30
C LEU A 48 1.18 6.51 12.47
N GLN A 49 1.32 5.43 13.24
CA GLN A 49 0.24 4.48 13.50
C GLN A 49 -0.96 5.16 14.15
N ARG A 50 -0.72 6.04 15.15
CA ARG A 50 -1.79 6.80 15.82
C ARG A 50 -2.48 7.77 14.86
N ALA A 51 -1.72 8.47 14.02
CA ALA A 51 -2.28 9.41 13.04
C ALA A 51 -3.14 8.69 11.98
N ALA A 52 -2.62 7.61 11.41
CA ALA A 52 -3.33 6.79 10.43
C ALA A 52 -4.60 6.15 11.04
N GLY A 53 -4.48 5.62 12.26
CA GLY A 53 -5.62 5.06 13.01
C GLY A 53 -6.73 6.09 13.26
N ARG A 54 -6.38 7.31 13.71
CA ARG A 54 -7.37 8.40 13.87
C ARG A 54 -8.07 8.75 12.56
N ARG A 55 -7.33 8.83 11.45
CA ARG A 55 -7.90 9.16 10.14
C ARG A 55 -8.88 8.08 9.67
N LEU A 56 -8.51 6.81 9.81
CA LEU A 56 -9.39 5.69 9.45
C LEU A 56 -10.64 5.64 10.32
N ALA A 57 -10.48 5.78 11.63
CA ALA A 57 -11.60 5.80 12.58
C ALA A 57 -12.65 6.86 12.22
N GLN A 58 -12.19 8.07 11.85
CA GLN A 58 -13.05 9.15 11.36
C GLN A 58 -13.75 8.81 10.04
N LEU A 59 -13.05 8.16 9.09
CA LEU A 59 -13.58 7.83 7.77
C LEU A 59 -14.68 6.77 7.84
N ILE A 60 -14.56 5.80 8.74
CA ILE A 60 -15.51 4.69 8.84
C ILE A 60 -16.50 4.82 10.02
N GLY A 61 -16.36 5.85 10.85
CA GLY A 61 -17.29 6.16 11.94
C GLY A 61 -17.17 5.23 13.15
N VAL A 62 -15.95 4.91 13.58
CA VAL A 62 -15.68 4.09 14.77
C VAL A 62 -14.78 4.82 15.76
N ASP A 63 -14.70 4.32 17.00
CA ASP A 63 -13.95 4.98 18.07
C ASP A 63 -12.42 4.91 17.88
N ALA A 64 -11.93 3.81 17.31
CA ALA A 64 -10.50 3.60 17.09
C ALA A 64 -10.24 2.62 15.94
N CYS A 65 -9.08 2.75 15.31
CA CYS A 65 -8.58 1.82 14.30
C CYS A 65 -7.09 1.53 14.53
N TYR A 66 -6.68 0.31 14.19
CA TYR A 66 -5.29 -0.14 14.19
C TYR A 66 -4.99 -0.81 12.85
N ILE A 67 -3.84 -0.48 12.25
CA ILE A 67 -3.38 -1.05 10.99
C ILE A 67 -2.39 -2.17 11.30
N ALA A 68 -2.76 -3.40 10.97
CA ALA A 68 -1.86 -4.55 11.03
C ALA A 68 -1.10 -4.72 9.70
N GLY A 69 0.02 -5.46 9.72
CA GLY A 69 0.83 -5.71 8.53
C GLY A 69 0.17 -6.60 7.46
N GLY A 70 -0.98 -7.20 7.77
CA GLY A 70 -1.75 -8.03 6.85
C GLY A 70 -2.87 -8.79 7.58
N SER A 71 -3.71 -9.47 6.80
CA SER A 71 -4.75 -10.39 7.27
C SER A 71 -4.64 -11.71 6.51
N ALA A 72 -4.82 -12.83 7.19
CA ALA A 72 -4.85 -14.17 6.61
C ALA A 72 -6.24 -14.54 6.08
#